data_AF-A0A3P3R4Y8-F1
#
_entry.id   AF-A0A3P3R4Y8-F1
#
_cell.length_a   1.000
_cell.length_b   1.000
_cell.length_c   1.000
_cell.angle_alpha   90.00
_cell.angle_beta   90.00
_cell.angle_gamma   90.00
#
_symmetry.space_group_name_H-M   'P 1'
#
loop_
_entity.id
_entity.type
_entity.pdbx_description
1 polymer ?
#
loop_
_entity_poly.entity_id
_entity_poly.type
_entity_poly.pdbx_seq_one_letter_code
_entity_poly.pdbx_strand_id
1 'polypeptide(L)'
;MLREALTYPLQSDHRLKTIGIGGALQFSAGIILTVGALFSVGVFVLVALISLSLTAVFWGYYLRVLRTTATEKTTLPVFDDWKELGVNGVKFFAITIGYLSVPIVLIFTEVIFLTGDGGTMTETGATVYIVARLLTFVIVFFVPVGWTNYALTNQLREAFAVRDIVGAALTRSYVKTVLLSLPLWFCYRLIQLFQAFVSGPGAYILYLAIASVVSFYLLIVIFSLLGRGCGPHLREVEGEEVSD
;
A
#
# COMPACT_ATOMS: atom_id res chain seq x y z
N MET A 1 -20.95 -0.17 -1.03
CA MET A 1 -19.48 0.00 -1.09
C MET A 1 -18.76 -0.29 0.23
N LEU A 2 -18.80 0.58 1.26
CA LEU A 2 -18.02 0.34 2.50
C LEU A 2 -18.43 -0.95 3.23
N ARG A 3 -19.73 -1.20 3.39
CA ARG A 3 -20.25 -2.45 3.99
C ARG A 3 -19.78 -3.68 3.23
N GLU A 4 -19.86 -3.65 1.90
CA GLU A 4 -19.41 -4.76 1.07
C GLU A 4 -17.90 -5.00 1.20
N ALA A 5 -17.09 -3.94 1.22
CA ALA A 5 -15.65 -4.03 1.44
C ALA A 5 -15.31 -4.62 2.81
N LEU A 6 -16.03 -4.24 3.87
CA LEU A 6 -15.85 -4.82 5.21
C LEU A 6 -16.25 -6.31 5.24
N THR A 7 -17.32 -6.67 4.55
CA THR A 7 -17.73 -8.09 4.48
C THR A 7 -16.90 -8.92 3.50
N TYR A 8 -16.13 -8.29 2.61
CA TYR A 8 -15.42 -8.96 1.52
C TYR A 8 -14.50 -10.09 2.02
N PRO A 9 -13.62 -9.89 3.03
CA PRO A 9 -12.80 -10.97 3.54
C PRO A 9 -13.60 -12.07 4.26
N LEU A 10 -14.87 -11.81 4.62
CA LEU A 10 -15.72 -12.76 5.36
C LEU A 10 -16.54 -13.67 4.45
N GLN A 11 -16.68 -13.33 3.16
CA GLN A 11 -17.53 -14.04 2.20
C GLN A 11 -16.88 -15.31 1.62
N SER A 12 -15.57 -15.51 1.78
CA SER A 12 -14.86 -16.68 1.27
C SER A 12 -14.76 -17.82 2.29
N ASP A 13 -14.92 -19.07 1.83
CA ASP A 13 -14.71 -20.27 2.65
C ASP A 13 -13.26 -20.38 3.17
N HIS A 14 -12.29 -19.84 2.42
CA HIS A 14 -10.87 -19.85 2.77
C HIS A 14 -10.40 -18.63 3.58
N ARG A 15 -11.34 -17.87 4.18
CA ARG A 15 -11.03 -16.63 4.91
C ARG A 15 -10.01 -16.82 6.03
N LEU A 16 -10.19 -17.86 6.85
CA LEU A 16 -9.33 -18.12 8.01
C LEU A 16 -7.92 -18.50 7.57
N LYS A 17 -7.81 -19.34 6.53
CA LYS A 17 -6.53 -19.74 5.96
C LYS A 17 -5.79 -18.52 5.40
N THR A 18 -6.49 -17.66 4.66
CA THR A 18 -5.87 -16.53 3.99
C THR A 18 -5.47 -15.41 4.95
N ILE A 19 -6.37 -15.03 5.87
CA ILE A 19 -6.09 -14.05 6.92
C ILE A 19 -5.02 -14.59 7.88
N GLY A 20 -5.09 -15.88 8.23
CA GLY A 20 -4.10 -16.54 9.08
C GLY A 20 -2.71 -16.54 8.44
N ILE A 21 -2.60 -16.92 7.17
CA ILE A 21 -1.32 -16.91 6.43
C ILE A 21 -0.78 -15.48 6.32
N GLY A 22 -1.61 -14.53 5.89
CA GLY A 22 -1.17 -13.13 5.72
C GLY A 22 -0.75 -12.47 7.03
N GLY A 23 -1.54 -12.68 8.09
CA GLY A 23 -1.22 -12.19 9.43
C GLY A 23 0.03 -12.83 10.01
N ALA A 24 0.21 -14.16 9.85
CA ALA A 24 1.42 -14.85 10.27
C ALA A 24 2.65 -14.36 9.50
N LEU A 25 2.53 -14.15 8.18
CA LEU A 25 3.61 -13.64 7.35
C LEU A 25 4.03 -12.21 7.78
N GLN A 26 3.06 -11.33 8.04
CA GLN A 26 3.33 -9.96 8.48
C GLN A 26 3.93 -9.93 9.90
N PHE A 27 3.45 -10.82 10.79
CA PHE A 27 4.05 -11.03 12.12
C PHE A 27 5.50 -11.51 12.02
N SER A 28 5.76 -12.53 11.19
CA SER A 28 7.11 -13.05 10.97
C SER A 28 8.04 -11.98 10.41
N ALA A 29 7.61 -11.22 9.39
CA ALA A 29 8.40 -10.13 8.82
C ALA A 29 8.75 -9.05 9.86
N GLY A 30 7.78 -8.68 10.71
CA GLY A 30 7.96 -7.71 11.79
C GLY A 30 8.90 -8.19 12.89
N ILE A 31 8.75 -9.44 13.34
CA ILE A 31 9.64 -10.05 14.34
C ILE A 31 11.06 -10.18 13.81
N ILE A 32 11.23 -10.67 12.58
CA ILE A 32 12.54 -10.80 11.93
C ILE A 32 13.24 -9.44 11.90
N LEU A 33 12.55 -8.38 11.47
CA LEU A 33 13.12 -7.03 11.43
C LEU A 33 13.49 -6.50 12.82
N THR A 34 12.62 -6.71 13.81
CA THR A 34 12.85 -6.27 15.20
C THR A 34 14.05 -6.98 15.80
N VAL A 35 14.11 -8.31 15.66
CA VAL A 35 15.21 -9.13 16.16
C VAL A 35 16.51 -8.73 15.46
N GLY A 36 16.48 -8.55 14.13
CA GLY A 36 17.61 -8.07 13.35
C GLY A 36 18.16 -6.73 13.85
N ALA A 37 17.30 -5.83 14.32
CA ALA A 37 17.67 -4.52 14.86
C ALA A 37 18.41 -4.60 16.21
N LEU A 38 18.37 -5.75 16.89
CA LEU A 38 19.15 -5.99 18.12
C LEU A 38 20.61 -6.41 17.85
N PHE A 39 20.94 -6.73 16.59
CA PHE A 39 22.28 -7.15 16.19
C PHE A 39 23.08 -6.01 15.56
N SER A 40 24.28 -6.34 15.07
CA SER A 40 25.11 -5.39 14.33
C SER A 40 24.44 -4.91 13.05
N VAL A 41 24.83 -3.73 12.57
CA VAL A 41 24.31 -3.13 11.32
C VAL A 41 24.42 -4.10 10.13
N GLY A 42 25.51 -4.86 10.03
CA GLY A 42 25.69 -5.85 8.96
C GLY A 42 24.65 -6.96 9.00
N VAL A 43 24.35 -7.48 10.20
CA VAL A 43 23.28 -8.48 10.38
C VAL A 43 21.92 -7.86 10.11
N PHE A 44 21.67 -6.65 10.59
CA PHE A 44 20.42 -5.93 10.34
C PHE A 44 20.13 -5.79 8.84
N VAL A 45 21.12 -5.42 8.03
CA VAL A 45 20.96 -5.29 6.58
C VAL A 45 20.56 -6.63 5.94
N LEU A 46 21.24 -7.73 6.30
CA LEU A 46 20.92 -9.05 5.76
C LEU A 46 19.49 -9.49 6.15
N VAL A 47 19.12 -9.27 7.41
CA VAL A 47 17.80 -9.58 7.94
C VAL A 47 16.71 -8.71 7.30
N ALA A 48 17.01 -7.44 7.03
CA ALA A 48 16.10 -6.53 6.33
C ALA A 48 15.85 -6.98 4.88
N LEU A 49 16.85 -7.50 4.17
CA LEU A 49 16.66 -8.05 2.81
C LEU A 49 15.76 -9.30 2.81
N ILE A 50 15.89 -10.15 3.82
CA ILE A 50 14.99 -11.31 4.00
C ILE A 50 13.57 -10.83 4.31
N SER A 51 13.42 -9.89 5.24
CA SER A 51 12.12 -9.29 5.58
C SER A 51 11.48 -8.61 4.37
N LEU A 52 12.26 -7.93 3.53
CA LEU A 52 11.81 -7.33 2.28
C LEU A 52 11.24 -8.38 1.31
N SER A 53 11.87 -9.54 1.22
CA SER A 53 11.41 -10.65 0.35
C SER A 53 10.06 -11.21 0.81
N LEU A 54 9.89 -11.42 2.13
CA LEU A 54 8.60 -11.81 2.72
C LEU A 54 7.54 -10.70 2.49
N THR A 55 8.00 -9.46 2.58
CA THR A 55 7.17 -8.28 2.43
C THR A 55 6.63 -8.16 1.00
N ALA A 56 7.45 -8.48 0.00
CA ALA A 56 7.03 -8.51 -1.39
C ALA A 56 5.85 -9.48 -1.60
N VAL A 57 5.87 -10.68 -1.03
CA VAL A 57 4.78 -11.67 -1.20
C VAL A 57 3.43 -11.08 -0.78
N PHE A 58 3.35 -10.38 0.36
CA PHE A 58 2.07 -9.82 0.77
C PHE A 58 1.61 -8.64 -0.11
N TRP A 59 2.53 -7.82 -0.62
CA TRP A 59 2.16 -6.74 -1.55
C TRP A 59 1.64 -7.28 -2.88
N GLY A 60 2.21 -8.37 -3.38
CA GLY A 60 1.67 -9.08 -4.54
C GLY A 60 0.28 -9.66 -4.28
N TYR A 61 0.00 -10.10 -3.05
CA TYR A 61 -1.34 -10.53 -2.67
C TYR A 61 -2.34 -9.37 -2.70
N TYR A 62 -1.96 -8.19 -2.20
CA TYR A 62 -2.82 -7.01 -2.28
C TYR A 62 -3.09 -6.55 -3.72
N LEU A 63 -2.11 -6.69 -4.64
CA LEU A 63 -2.36 -6.50 -6.07
C LEU A 63 -3.36 -7.52 -6.62
N ARG A 64 -3.29 -8.78 -6.18
CA ARG A 64 -4.26 -9.80 -6.56
C ARG A 64 -5.67 -9.45 -6.06
N VAL A 65 -5.79 -8.92 -4.84
CA VAL A 65 -7.06 -8.39 -4.29
C VAL A 65 -7.57 -7.18 -5.10
N LEU A 66 -6.68 -6.26 -5.50
CA LEU A 66 -7.06 -5.15 -6.38
C LEU A 66 -7.61 -5.67 -7.70
N ARG A 67 -6.92 -6.61 -8.35
CA ARG A 67 -7.34 -7.21 -9.62
C ARG A 67 -8.71 -7.86 -9.49
N THR A 68 -8.91 -8.75 -8.51
CA THR A 68 -10.18 -9.46 -8.35
C THR A 68 -11.33 -8.50 -8.15
N THR A 69 -11.14 -7.48 -7.31
CA THR A 69 -12.20 -6.52 -6.96
C THR A 69 -12.44 -5.48 -8.06
N ALA A 70 -11.42 -5.11 -8.83
CA ALA A 70 -11.58 -4.32 -10.05
C ALA A 70 -12.34 -5.09 -11.14
N THR A 71 -12.20 -6.42 -11.20
CA THR A 71 -12.99 -7.30 -12.07
C THR A 71 -14.35 -7.73 -11.48
N GLU A 72 -14.84 -7.03 -10.45
CA GLU A 72 -16.13 -7.28 -9.78
C GLU A 72 -16.28 -8.67 -9.12
N LYS A 73 -15.17 -9.40 -8.92
CA LYS A 73 -15.21 -10.67 -8.18
C LYS A 73 -15.42 -10.39 -6.69
N THR A 74 -16.42 -11.04 -6.11
CA THR A 74 -16.83 -10.88 -4.71
C THR A 74 -16.10 -11.83 -3.75
N THR A 75 -15.38 -12.83 -4.29
CA THR A 75 -14.63 -13.81 -3.51
C THR A 75 -13.20 -13.35 -3.24
N LEU A 76 -12.70 -13.64 -2.04
CA LEU A 76 -11.31 -13.39 -1.64
C LEU A 76 -10.38 -14.34 -2.41
N PRO A 77 -9.31 -13.83 -3.08
CA PRO A 77 -8.34 -14.69 -3.73
C PRO A 77 -7.60 -15.57 -2.72
N VAL A 78 -7.28 -16.80 -3.12
CA VAL A 78 -6.52 -17.73 -2.31
C VAL A 78 -5.06 -17.28 -2.24
N PHE A 79 -4.42 -17.56 -1.09
CA PHE A 79 -2.99 -17.35 -0.87
C PHE A 79 -2.20 -18.56 -1.40
N ASP A 80 -2.02 -18.60 -2.71
CA ASP A 80 -1.24 -19.61 -3.45
C ASP A 80 -0.20 -18.93 -4.36
N ASP A 81 0.58 -19.73 -5.09
CA ASP A 81 1.57 -19.24 -6.06
C ASP A 81 2.50 -18.17 -5.50
N TRP A 82 3.11 -18.48 -4.35
CA TRP A 82 4.05 -17.62 -3.60
C TRP A 82 5.12 -16.96 -4.46
N LYS A 83 5.60 -17.66 -5.51
CA LYS A 83 6.55 -17.13 -6.47
C LYS A 83 5.95 -15.96 -7.26
N GLU A 84 4.74 -16.14 -7.80
CA GLU A 84 4.04 -15.10 -8.55
C GLU A 84 3.71 -13.91 -7.63
N LEU A 85 3.25 -14.19 -6.40
CA LEU A 85 3.01 -13.17 -5.38
C LEU A 85 4.29 -12.37 -5.08
N GLY A 86 5.43 -13.04 -4.90
CA GLY A 86 6.71 -12.37 -4.68
C GLY A 86 7.11 -11.47 -5.85
N VAL A 87 6.99 -11.95 -7.10
CA VAL A 87 7.32 -11.16 -8.30
C VAL A 87 6.39 -9.96 -8.45
N ASN A 88 5.09 -10.16 -8.27
CA ASN A 88 4.11 -9.07 -8.31
C ASN A 88 4.35 -8.07 -7.18
N GLY A 89 4.80 -8.52 -6.01
CA GLY A 89 5.24 -7.67 -4.92
C GLY A 89 6.43 -6.78 -5.23
N VAL A 90 7.46 -7.34 -5.87
CA VAL A 90 8.62 -6.55 -6.30
C VAL A 90 8.19 -5.50 -7.33
N LYS A 91 7.32 -5.86 -8.26
CA LYS A 91 6.76 -4.92 -9.25
C LYS A 91 5.88 -3.85 -8.59
N PHE A 92 5.09 -4.20 -7.58
CA PHE A 92 4.35 -3.23 -6.75
C PHE A 92 5.29 -2.20 -6.13
N PHE A 93 6.41 -2.66 -5.55
CA PHE A 93 7.42 -1.77 -5.00
C PHE A 93 8.05 -0.90 -6.08
N ALA A 94 8.41 -1.45 -7.24
CA ALA A 94 8.99 -0.69 -8.34
C ALA A 94 8.06 0.43 -8.82
N ILE A 95 6.76 0.15 -8.96
CA ILE A 95 5.74 1.16 -9.30
C ILE A 95 5.69 2.23 -8.21
N THR A 96 5.60 1.81 -6.95
CA THR A 96 5.53 2.71 -5.79
C THR A 96 6.76 3.61 -5.71
N ILE A 97 7.96 3.09 -5.94
CA ILE A 97 9.20 3.87 -6.01
C ILE A 97 9.16 4.86 -7.18
N GLY A 98 8.65 4.44 -8.34
CA GLY A 98 8.47 5.32 -9.50
C GLY A 98 7.62 6.54 -9.15
N TYR A 99 6.48 6.34 -8.48
CA TYR A 99 5.63 7.44 -8.00
C TYR A 99 6.25 8.24 -6.86
N LEU A 100 6.93 7.59 -5.91
CA LEU A 100 7.54 8.24 -4.75
C LEU A 100 8.83 8.98 -5.10
N SER A 101 9.42 8.76 -6.28
CA SER A 101 10.61 9.47 -6.73
C SER A 101 10.43 11.00 -6.65
N VAL A 102 9.29 11.51 -7.08
CA VAL A 102 8.98 12.94 -7.05
C VAL A 102 8.80 13.46 -5.61
N PRO A 103 7.95 12.87 -4.74
CA PRO A 103 7.91 13.20 -3.31
C PRO A 103 9.26 13.15 -2.61
N ILE A 104 10.11 12.17 -2.94
CA ILE A 104 11.45 12.06 -2.35
C ILE A 104 12.30 13.28 -2.73
N VAL A 105 12.32 13.66 -4.01
CA VAL A 105 13.04 14.87 -4.47
C VAL A 105 12.49 16.14 -3.79
N LEU A 106 11.17 16.24 -3.64
CA LEU A 106 10.53 17.35 -2.93
C LEU A 106 10.96 17.42 -1.47
N ILE A 107 11.00 16.29 -0.76
CA ILE A 107 11.48 16.23 0.64
C ILE A 107 12.95 16.64 0.75
N PHE A 108 13.82 16.19 -0.16
CA PHE A 108 15.22 16.63 -0.16
C PHE A 108 15.34 18.14 -0.38
N THR A 109 14.49 18.69 -1.25
CA THR A 109 14.41 20.13 -1.49
C THR A 109 14.00 20.86 -0.20
N GLU A 110 12.97 20.39 0.50
CA GLU A 110 12.56 20.92 1.81
C GLU A 110 13.73 20.96 2.80
N VAL A 111 14.47 19.85 2.96
CA VAL A 111 15.59 19.77 3.90
C VAL A 111 16.63 20.85 3.62
N ILE A 112 16.98 21.09 2.36
CA ILE A 112 17.96 22.11 1.97
C ILE A 112 17.48 23.53 2.34
N PHE A 113 16.21 23.84 2.09
CA PHE A 113 15.63 25.17 2.36
C PHE A 113 15.29 25.40 3.84
N LEU A 114 15.06 24.33 4.60
CA LEU A 114 14.78 24.38 6.04
C LEU A 114 16.06 24.51 6.88
N THR A 115 17.23 24.11 6.37
CA THR A 115 18.53 24.19 7.06
C THR A 115 19.25 25.54 6.91
N GLY A 116 18.53 26.65 6.79
CA GLY A 116 19.12 27.99 6.91
C GLY A 116 19.71 28.25 8.32
N ASP A 117 20.62 29.23 8.42
CA ASP A 117 21.37 29.59 9.64
C ASP A 117 20.53 29.49 10.92
N GLY A 118 20.76 28.45 11.72
CA GLY A 118 20.19 28.31 13.06
C GLY A 118 18.89 27.53 13.21
N GLY A 119 18.39 26.84 12.16
CA GLY A 119 17.26 25.90 12.30
C GLY A 119 15.90 26.55 12.57
N THR A 120 15.77 27.85 12.33
CA THR A 120 14.48 28.55 12.32
C THR A 120 13.86 28.49 10.93
N MET A 121 12.61 28.06 10.85
CA MET A 121 11.88 27.95 9.58
C MET A 121 11.66 29.36 9.01
N THR A 122 12.33 29.66 7.90
CA THR A 122 12.11 30.91 7.17
C THR A 122 10.72 30.93 6.52
N GLU A 123 10.14 32.11 6.27
CA GLU A 123 8.87 32.24 5.53
C GLU A 123 8.93 31.57 4.15
N THR A 124 10.10 31.60 3.52
CA THR A 124 10.38 30.91 2.26
C THR A 124 10.35 29.39 2.45
N GLY A 125 11.01 28.87 3.49
CA GLY A 125 11.01 27.44 3.83
C GLY A 125 9.61 26.89 4.14
N ALA A 126 8.79 27.67 4.85
CA ALA A 126 7.40 27.32 5.14
C ALA A 126 6.56 27.17 3.86
N THR A 127 6.74 28.09 2.90
CA THR A 127 6.03 28.07 1.61
C THR A 127 6.43 26.86 0.78
N VAL A 128 7.75 26.58 0.66
CA VAL A 128 8.27 25.41 -0.04
C VAL A 128 7.72 24.12 0.57
N TYR A 129 7.70 24.01 1.91
CA TYR A 129 7.13 22.87 2.62
C TYR A 129 5.65 22.65 2.29
N ILE A 130 4.82 23.70 2.34
CA ILE A 130 3.38 23.57 2.05
C ILE A 130 3.16 23.10 0.61
N VAL A 131 3.87 23.69 -0.35
CA VAL A 131 3.77 23.33 -1.77
C VAL A 131 4.20 21.88 -2.00
N ALA A 132 5.34 21.48 -1.44
CA ALA A 132 5.84 20.11 -1.56
C ALA A 132 4.91 19.07 -0.93
N ARG A 133 4.29 19.39 0.22
CA ARG A 133 3.27 18.54 0.84
C ARG A 133 2.00 18.42 0.01
N LEU A 134 1.54 19.51 -0.59
CA LEU A 134 0.38 19.49 -1.48
C LEU A 134 0.66 18.64 -2.72
N LEU A 135 1.82 18.83 -3.36
CA LEU A 135 2.23 18.04 -4.51
C LEU A 135 2.37 16.56 -4.17
N THR A 136 2.95 16.23 -3.01
CA THR A 136 3.03 14.84 -2.54
C THR A 136 1.65 14.23 -2.37
N PHE A 137 0.71 14.97 -1.78
CA PHE A 137 -0.67 14.51 -1.62
C PHE A 137 -1.34 14.24 -2.98
N VAL A 138 -1.16 15.15 -3.94
CA VAL A 138 -1.66 14.98 -5.33
C VAL A 138 -1.06 13.73 -5.97
N ILE A 139 0.24 13.50 -5.83
CA ILE A 139 0.90 12.32 -6.42
C ILE A 139 0.40 11.02 -5.79
N VAL A 140 0.34 10.98 -4.45
CA VAL A 140 -0.15 9.82 -3.69
C VAL A 140 -1.61 9.51 -4.01
N PHE A 141 -2.41 10.52 -4.37
CA PHE A 141 -3.79 10.34 -4.83
C PHE A 141 -3.87 9.53 -6.13
N PHE A 142 -2.87 9.56 -7.02
CA PHE A 142 -2.89 8.77 -8.27
C PHE A 142 -2.34 7.34 -8.11
N VAL A 143 -1.55 7.09 -7.06
CA VAL A 143 -0.86 5.81 -6.85
C VAL A 143 -1.78 4.59 -6.88
N PRO A 144 -2.96 4.58 -6.23
CA PRO A 144 -3.85 3.41 -6.27
C PRO A 144 -4.38 3.08 -7.67
N VAL A 145 -4.54 4.08 -8.53
CA VAL A 145 -4.97 3.87 -9.91
C VAL A 145 -3.86 3.19 -10.70
N GLY A 146 -2.61 3.64 -10.55
CA GLY A 146 -1.45 2.98 -11.15
C GLY A 146 -1.27 1.53 -10.71
N TRP A 147 -1.46 1.23 -9.42
CA TRP A 147 -1.48 -0.15 -8.92
C TRP A 147 -2.59 -0.99 -9.56
N THR A 148 -3.78 -0.42 -9.71
CA THR A 148 -4.91 -1.13 -10.30
C THR A 148 -4.72 -1.38 -11.79
N ASN A 149 -4.20 -0.39 -12.54
CA ASN A 149 -3.95 -0.54 -13.97
C ASN A 149 -2.89 -1.62 -14.24
N TYR A 150 -1.82 -1.63 -13.44
CA TYR A 150 -0.86 -2.74 -13.45
C TYR A 150 -1.53 -4.07 -13.10
N ALA A 151 -2.39 -4.10 -12.09
CA ALA A 151 -3.06 -5.34 -11.67
C ALA A 151 -3.96 -5.93 -12.77
N LEU A 152 -4.55 -5.10 -13.61
CA LEU A 152 -5.38 -5.52 -14.75
C LEU A 152 -4.52 -5.97 -15.95
N THR A 153 -3.62 -5.10 -16.41
CA THR A 153 -2.84 -5.28 -17.65
C THR A 153 -1.59 -6.16 -17.48
N ASN A 154 -1.09 -6.32 -16.25
CA ASN A 154 0.20 -6.95 -15.93
C ASN A 154 1.43 -6.30 -16.62
N GLN A 155 1.28 -5.06 -17.10
CA GLN A 155 2.32 -4.30 -17.80
C GLN A 155 2.79 -3.12 -16.93
N LEU A 156 4.09 -3.03 -16.68
CA LEU A 156 4.66 -1.95 -15.85
C LEU A 156 4.48 -0.56 -16.46
N ARG A 157 4.47 -0.47 -17.80
CA ARG A 157 4.27 0.78 -18.52
C ARG A 157 2.89 1.38 -18.23
N GLU A 158 1.86 0.54 -18.20
CA GLU A 158 0.48 0.96 -17.99
C GLU A 158 0.24 1.48 -16.58
N ALA A 159 1.09 1.09 -15.62
CA ALA A 159 1.10 1.68 -14.28
C ALA A 159 1.38 3.20 -14.28
N PHE A 160 1.90 3.75 -15.39
CA PHE A 160 2.25 5.18 -15.54
C PHE A 160 1.56 5.84 -16.74
N ALA A 161 0.55 5.20 -17.34
CA ALA A 161 -0.22 5.76 -18.44
C ALA A 161 -1.06 6.96 -17.98
N VAL A 162 -0.48 8.16 -18.05
CA VAL A 162 -1.01 9.40 -17.43
C VAL A 162 -2.45 9.66 -17.85
N ARG A 163 -2.80 9.46 -19.12
CA ARG A 163 -4.14 9.68 -19.65
C ARG A 163 -5.17 8.82 -18.91
N ASP A 164 -4.92 7.52 -18.82
CA ASP A 164 -5.89 6.56 -18.28
C ASP A 164 -5.94 6.66 -16.76
N ILE A 165 -4.79 6.95 -16.13
CA ILE A 165 -4.69 7.23 -14.69
C ILE A 165 -5.51 8.46 -14.30
N VAL A 166 -5.37 9.57 -15.03
CA VAL A 166 -6.10 10.81 -14.74
C VAL A 166 -7.61 10.60 -15.00
N GLY A 167 -7.99 9.90 -16.07
CA GLY A 167 -9.39 9.55 -16.36
C GLY A 167 -10.03 8.74 -15.22
N ALA A 168 -9.36 7.68 -14.77
CA ALA A 168 -9.84 6.86 -13.66
C ALA A 168 -9.86 7.64 -12.33
N ALA A 169 -8.81 8.42 -12.03
CA ALA A 169 -8.70 9.16 -10.77
C ALA A 169 -9.74 10.28 -10.62
N LEU A 170 -10.20 10.88 -11.73
CA LEU A 170 -11.23 11.92 -11.71
C LEU A 170 -12.66 11.38 -11.69
N THR A 171 -12.83 10.07 -11.76
CA THR A 171 -14.16 9.44 -11.73
C THR A 171 -14.78 9.56 -10.33
N ARG A 172 -16.08 9.88 -10.27
CA ARG A 172 -16.83 9.99 -8.99
C ARG A 172 -16.74 8.72 -8.13
N SER A 173 -16.69 7.55 -8.77
CA SER A 173 -16.51 6.26 -8.10
C SER A 173 -15.18 6.21 -7.33
N TYR A 174 -14.09 6.61 -7.99
CA TYR A 174 -12.76 6.63 -7.39
C TYR A 174 -12.68 7.61 -6.21
N VAL A 175 -13.12 8.86 -6.40
CA VAL A 175 -13.09 9.89 -5.34
C VAL A 175 -13.87 9.42 -4.10
N LYS A 176 -15.05 8.83 -4.29
CA LYS A 176 -15.85 8.25 -3.19
C LYS A 176 -15.11 7.13 -2.48
N THR A 177 -14.49 6.24 -3.24
CA THR A 177 -13.70 5.13 -2.71
C THR A 177 -12.50 5.62 -1.90
N VAL A 178 -11.75 6.62 -2.40
CA VAL A 178 -10.64 7.22 -1.65
C VAL A 178 -11.14 7.84 -0.35
N LEU A 179 -12.22 8.63 -0.41
CA LEU A 179 -12.83 9.25 0.77
C LEU A 179 -13.27 8.21 1.82
N LEU A 180 -13.89 7.12 1.39
CA LEU A 180 -14.30 6.01 2.24
C LEU A 180 -13.12 5.19 2.79
N SER A 181 -11.96 5.22 2.12
CA SER A 181 -10.74 4.58 2.61
C SER A 181 -10.04 5.40 3.70
N LEU A 182 -10.26 6.72 3.77
CA LEU A 182 -9.57 7.59 4.74
C LEU A 182 -9.76 7.16 6.20
N PRO A 183 -10.99 6.82 6.68
CA PRO A 183 -11.16 6.31 8.04
C PRO A 183 -10.43 4.98 8.27
N LEU A 184 -10.33 4.12 7.27
CA LEU A 184 -9.61 2.84 7.38
C LEU A 184 -8.10 3.05 7.45
N TRP A 185 -7.56 3.98 6.64
CA TRP A 185 -6.18 4.43 6.74
C TRP A 185 -5.89 5.06 8.09
N PHE A 186 -6.83 5.85 8.62
CA PHE A 186 -6.71 6.43 9.95
C PHE A 186 -6.67 5.34 11.04
N CYS A 187 -7.57 4.34 10.99
CA CYS A 187 -7.53 3.19 11.90
C CYS A 187 -6.20 2.42 11.80
N TYR A 188 -5.73 2.15 10.58
CA TYR A 188 -4.43 1.53 10.35
C TYR A 188 -3.29 2.34 10.98
N ARG A 189 -3.30 3.68 10.83
CA ARG A 189 -2.32 4.56 11.46
C ARG A 189 -2.42 4.59 12.98
N LEU A 190 -3.62 4.52 13.56
CA LEU A 190 -3.80 4.45 15.00
C LEU A 190 -3.22 3.17 15.59
N ILE A 191 -3.38 2.03 14.92
CA ILE A 191 -2.75 0.77 15.32
C ILE A 191 -1.23 0.95 15.38
N GLN A 192 -0.64 1.53 14.33
CA GLN A 192 0.81 1.75 14.28
C GLN A 192 1.29 2.77 15.32
N LEU A 193 0.49 3.80 15.61
CA LEU A 193 0.80 4.77 16.67
C LEU A 193 0.79 4.10 18.05
N PHE A 194 -0.12 3.14 18.28
CA PHE A 194 -0.22 2.41 19.53
C PHE A 194 1.08 1.67 19.87
N GLN A 195 1.87 1.25 18.87
CA GLN A 195 3.19 0.66 19.07
C GLN A 195 4.08 1.50 20.00
N ALA A 196 3.99 2.83 19.94
CA ALA A 196 4.84 3.72 20.73
C ALA A 196 4.57 3.63 22.24
N PHE A 197 3.38 3.17 22.63
CA PHE A 197 2.98 2.98 24.02
C PHE A 197 3.28 1.57 24.55
N VAL A 198 3.70 0.66 23.67
CA VAL A 198 3.99 -0.73 24.04
C VAL A 198 5.44 -0.83 24.50
N SER A 199 5.62 -0.94 25.81
CA SER A 199 6.93 -1.15 26.43
C SER A 199 7.13 -2.60 26.87
N GLY A 200 8.33 -3.14 26.60
CA GLY A 200 8.73 -4.46 27.05
C GLY A 200 8.51 -5.58 26.01
N PRO A 201 9.33 -6.62 26.01
CA PRO A 201 9.37 -7.61 24.93
C PRO A 201 8.10 -8.45 24.82
N GLY A 202 7.50 -8.86 25.94
CA GLY A 202 6.28 -9.68 25.94
C GLY A 202 5.07 -8.92 25.39
N ALA A 203 4.88 -7.67 25.84
CA ALA A 203 3.81 -6.80 25.34
C ALA A 203 4.01 -6.47 23.85
N TYR A 204 5.26 -6.27 23.42
CA TYR A 204 5.59 -5.99 22.02
C TYR A 204 5.27 -7.17 21.10
N ILE A 205 5.61 -8.41 21.50
CA ILE A 205 5.28 -9.61 20.71
C ILE A 205 3.77 -9.79 20.61
N LEU A 206 3.03 -9.60 21.70
CA LEU A 206 1.57 -9.67 21.69
C LEU A 206 0.97 -8.58 20.79
N TYR A 207 1.46 -7.34 20.90
CA TYR A 207 1.09 -6.25 20.01
C TYR A 207 1.32 -6.63 18.55
N LEU A 208 2.52 -7.10 18.20
CA LEU A 208 2.83 -7.49 16.82
C LEU A 208 1.90 -8.59 16.32
N ALA A 209 1.59 -9.60 17.13
CA ALA A 209 0.70 -10.68 16.74
C ALA A 209 -0.71 -10.17 16.38
N ILE A 210 -1.29 -9.33 17.24
CA ILE A 210 -2.63 -8.77 17.03
C ILE A 210 -2.61 -7.73 15.91
N ALA A 211 -1.67 -6.78 15.95
CA ALA A 211 -1.54 -5.70 15.00
C ALA A 211 -1.32 -6.21 13.57
N SER A 212 -0.55 -7.30 13.39
CA SER A 212 -0.31 -7.90 12.07
C SER A 212 -1.60 -8.47 11.48
N VAL A 213 -2.37 -9.23 12.26
CA VAL A 213 -3.63 -9.81 11.77
C VAL A 213 -4.65 -8.72 11.44
N VAL A 214 -4.81 -7.74 12.33
CA VAL A 214 -5.77 -6.63 12.13
C VAL A 214 -5.33 -5.73 10.97
N SER A 215 -4.05 -5.42 10.86
CA SER A 215 -3.48 -4.62 9.77
C SER A 215 -3.67 -5.31 8.41
N PHE A 216 -3.39 -6.60 8.34
CA PHE A 216 -3.57 -7.39 7.13
C PHE A 216 -5.04 -7.36 6.67
N TYR A 217 -5.99 -7.58 7.60
CA TYR A 217 -7.41 -7.47 7.30
C TYR A 217 -7.81 -6.08 6.80
N LEU A 218 -7.38 -5.01 7.50
CA LEU A 218 -7.68 -3.63 7.10
C LEU A 218 -7.13 -3.30 5.71
N LEU A 219 -5.91 -3.75 5.40
CA LEU A 219 -5.31 -3.54 4.09
C LEU A 219 -6.07 -4.29 2.99
N ILE A 220 -6.53 -5.53 3.21
CA ILE A 220 -7.43 -6.19 2.24
C ILE A 220 -8.69 -5.35 1.99
N VAL A 221 -9.31 -4.82 3.04
CA VAL A 221 -10.52 -3.99 2.91
C VAL A 221 -10.21 -2.73 2.09
N ILE A 222 -9.12 -2.02 2.41
CA ILE A 222 -8.70 -0.82 1.69
C ILE A 222 -8.45 -1.13 0.20
N PHE A 223 -7.66 -2.16 -0.09
CA PHE A 223 -7.33 -2.54 -1.47
C PHE A 223 -8.57 -3.03 -2.24
N SER A 224 -9.49 -3.74 -1.57
CA SER A 224 -10.76 -4.15 -2.19
C SER A 224 -11.66 -2.97 -2.55
N LEU A 225 -11.65 -1.93 -1.72
CA LEU A 225 -12.42 -0.72 -1.95
C LEU A 225 -11.82 0.06 -3.13
N LEU A 226 -10.50 0.22 -3.15
CA LEU A 226 -9.72 0.87 -4.21
C LEU A 226 -9.96 0.19 -5.57
N GLY A 227 -9.87 -1.13 -5.63
CA GLY A 227 -10.10 -1.89 -6.87
C GLY A 227 -11.49 -1.66 -7.45
N ARG A 228 -12.53 -1.68 -6.61
CA ARG A 228 -13.93 -1.39 -7.02
C ARG A 228 -14.12 0.04 -7.51
N GLY A 229 -13.34 1.00 -6.98
CA GLY A 229 -13.40 2.40 -7.39
C GLY A 229 -12.81 2.64 -8.78
N CYS A 230 -11.64 2.05 -9.04
CA CYS A 230 -10.89 2.22 -10.30
C CYS A 230 -11.38 1.30 -11.43
N GLY A 231 -11.85 0.10 -11.09
CA GLY A 231 -12.11 -0.99 -12.03
C GLY A 231 -13.06 -0.68 -13.19
N PRO A 232 -14.18 0.06 -13.01
CA PRO A 232 -15.09 0.35 -14.11
C PRO A 232 -14.43 1.08 -15.28
N HIS A 233 -13.73 2.18 -15.02
CA HIS A 233 -13.11 2.98 -16.08
C HIS A 233 -11.92 2.28 -16.73
N LEU A 234 -11.05 1.64 -15.93
CA LEU A 234 -9.86 0.98 -16.47
C LEU A 234 -10.18 -0.23 -17.36
N ARG A 235 -11.30 -0.93 -17.08
CA ARG A 235 -11.75 -2.05 -17.94
C ARG A 235 -12.32 -1.59 -19.28
N GLU A 236 -12.95 -0.40 -19.33
CA GLU A 236 -13.41 0.18 -20.60
C GLU A 236 -12.22 0.46 -21.52
N VAL A 237 -11.16 1.08 -20.97
CA VAL A 237 -9.92 1.35 -21.71
C VAL A 237 -9.22 0.06 -22.15
N GLU A 238 -9.13 -0.95 -21.28
CA GLU A 238 -8.55 -2.26 -21.64
C GLU A 238 -9.35 -2.96 -22.76
N GLY A 239 -10.68 -2.84 -22.75
CA GLY A 239 -11.54 -3.42 -23.78
C GLY A 239 -11.39 -2.77 -25.16
N GLU A 240 -11.10 -1.46 -25.21
CA GLU A 240 -10.86 -0.72 -26.45
C GLU A 240 -9.51 -1.12 -27.09
N GLU A 241 -8.43 -1.27 -26.31
CA GLU A 241 -7.11 -1.67 -26.82
C GLU A 241 -7.05 -3.10 -27.38
N VAL A 242 -7.95 -3.99 -26.97
CA VAL A 242 -8.01 -5.38 -27.48
C VAL A 242 -8.81 -5.47 -28.80
N SER A 243 -9.53 -4.41 -29.17
CA SER A 243 -10.36 -4.36 -30.39
C SER A 243 -9.68 -3.74 -31.61
N ASP A 244 -8.49 -3.17 -31.45
CA ASP A 244 -7.61 -2.64 -32.50
C ASP A 244 -6.45 -3.61 -32.84
#